data_AF-A0AAW2SQL1-F1
#
_entry.id   AF-A0AAW2SQL1-F1
#
_cell.length_a   1.000
_cell.length_b   1.000
_cell.length_c   1.000
_cell.angle_alpha   90.00
_cell.angle_beta   90.00
_cell.angle_gamma   90.00
#
_symmetry.space_group_name_H-M   'P 1'
#
loop_
_entity.id
_entity.type
_entity.pdbx_description
1 polymer ?
#
loop_
_entity_poly.entity_id
_entity_poly.type
_entity_poly.pdbx_seq_one_letter_code
_entity_poly.pdbx_strand_id
1 'polypeptide(L)'
;METNKFNGTNYTDWLRKLKIVLDFENQGYVLDKPLPTALPEGSSLEERLTFDKWYEDNRKVRSIILASMTNKIQKQYDRLEDVSSIMLRMKEVYAVPDQYIRYVATKAFFGTKMAEGSSVQSHEVKMLSLVEKLEDLKAGLNNDTYIDVILQSLPPSYDPFIVNHYMNGLEKSIHELIIMLVQYEATTHKSGPTVLIGEASTSKAKGKGARHWKRKKGKGTAVTTTTSRRCSCCPKGNGKGKVGGS
;
A
#
# COMPACT_ATOMS: atom_id res chain seq x y z
N MET A 1 27.05 -6.28 11.56
CA MET A 1 26.82 -4.95 12.17
C MET A 1 26.79 -3.80 11.15
N GLU A 2 27.21 -3.97 9.89
CA GLU A 2 27.25 -2.87 8.90
C GLU A 2 25.90 -2.52 8.22
N THR A 3 24.93 -3.43 8.25
CA THR A 3 23.65 -3.30 7.52
C THR A 3 22.75 -2.14 7.99
N ASN A 4 23.06 -1.52 9.14
CA ASN A 4 22.30 -0.40 9.69
C ASN A 4 23.04 0.95 9.61
N LYS A 5 24.23 1.01 9.00
CA LYS A 5 25.00 2.24 8.91
C LYS A 5 24.53 3.15 7.75
N PHE A 6 24.74 4.45 7.90
CA PHE A 6 24.57 5.40 6.81
C PHE A 6 25.64 5.18 5.74
N ASN A 7 25.20 4.92 4.51
CA ASN A 7 26.06 4.55 3.38
C ASN A 7 25.95 5.52 2.20
N GLY A 8 25.21 6.62 2.35
CA GLY A 8 25.04 7.64 1.32
C GLY A 8 23.80 7.47 0.44
N THR A 9 23.18 6.29 0.42
CA THR A 9 21.96 6.04 -0.38
C THR A 9 20.71 5.87 0.47
N ASN A 10 20.86 5.73 1.79
CA ASN A 10 19.77 5.44 2.73
C ASN A 10 19.47 6.61 3.69
N TYR A 11 19.65 7.86 3.26
CA TYR A 11 19.57 9.04 4.12
C TYR A 11 18.25 9.15 4.90
N THR A 12 17.10 9.02 4.23
CA THR A 12 15.78 9.13 4.86
C THR A 12 15.57 8.06 5.94
N ASP A 13 15.92 6.81 5.64
CA ASP A 13 15.78 5.70 6.59
C ASP A 13 16.75 5.81 7.76
N TRP A 14 17.99 6.22 7.49
CA TRP A 14 18.98 6.47 8.51
C TRP A 14 18.55 7.61 9.44
N LEU A 15 18.10 8.74 8.89
CA LEU A 15 17.65 9.89 9.67
C LEU A 15 16.47 9.53 10.57
N ARG A 16 15.50 8.75 10.05
CA ARG A 16 14.37 8.25 10.83
C ARG A 16 14.83 7.38 12.00
N LYS A 17 15.75 6.44 11.76
CA LYS A 17 16.33 5.59 12.82
C LYS A 17 17.11 6.42 13.85
N LEU A 18 17.89 7.41 13.40
CA LEU A 18 18.63 8.31 14.27
C LEU A 18 17.69 9.09 15.20
N LYS A 19 16.62 9.68 14.66
CA LYS A 19 15.62 10.41 15.46
C LYS A 19 15.04 9.55 16.58
N ILE A 20 14.66 8.30 16.27
CA ILE A 20 14.15 7.36 17.28
C ILE A 20 15.16 7.14 18.42
N VAL A 21 16.45 6.96 18.10
CA VAL A 21 17.51 6.80 19.11
C VAL A 21 17.66 8.07 19.95
N LEU A 22 17.66 9.24 19.32
CA LEU A 22 17.84 10.51 20.04
C LEU A 22 16.63 10.88 20.89
N ASP A 23 15.42 10.54 20.45
CA ASP A 23 14.20 10.74 21.24
C ASP A 23 14.21 9.86 22.48
N PHE A 24 14.70 8.61 22.37
CA PHE A 24 14.92 7.73 23.52
C PHE A 24 15.93 8.32 24.53
N GLU A 25 16.99 8.97 24.04
CA GLU A 25 18.00 9.64 24.87
C GLU A 25 17.58 11.06 25.35
N ASN A 26 16.37 11.52 24.98
CA ASN A 26 15.88 12.88 25.24
C ASN A 26 16.80 14.00 24.68
N GLN A 27 17.38 13.76 23.50
CA GLN A 27 18.35 14.61 22.82
C GLN A 27 17.94 15.00 21.40
N GLY A 28 16.74 14.61 20.94
CA GLY A 28 16.26 14.92 19.59
C GLY A 28 16.30 16.41 19.23
N TYR A 29 16.11 17.28 20.24
CA TYR A 29 16.12 18.73 20.11
C TYR A 29 17.45 19.31 19.52
N VAL A 30 18.56 18.59 19.66
CA VAL A 30 19.90 19.00 19.17
C VAL A 30 19.97 19.03 17.64
N LEU A 31 19.12 18.25 16.95
CA LEU A 31 19.10 18.21 15.49
C LEU A 31 18.53 19.48 14.86
N ASP A 32 17.56 20.11 15.53
CA ASP A 32 16.74 21.17 14.94
C ASP A 32 17.13 22.58 15.43
N LYS A 33 17.79 22.68 16.58
CA LYS A 33 18.17 23.97 17.16
C LYS A 33 19.66 24.24 17.00
N PRO A 34 20.05 25.49 16.65
CA PRO A 34 21.45 25.85 16.54
C PRO A 34 22.15 25.77 17.90
N LEU A 35 23.46 25.52 17.86
CA LEU A 35 24.30 25.53 19.05
C LEU A 35 24.27 26.94 19.69
N PRO A 36 23.95 27.07 21.00
CA PRO A 36 23.97 28.35 21.70
C PRO A 36 25.37 28.99 21.67
N THR A 37 25.44 30.26 21.27
CA THR A 37 26.71 30.95 21.00
C THR A 37 27.35 31.58 22.24
N ALA A 38 26.56 32.09 23.19
CA ALA A 38 27.08 32.69 24.43
C ALA A 38 25.97 32.82 25.50
N LEU A 39 26.40 32.89 26.77
CA LEU A 39 25.56 33.27 27.90
C LEU A 39 25.75 34.77 28.22
N PRO A 40 24.67 35.54 28.45
CA PRO A 40 24.75 36.92 28.93
C PRO A 40 25.49 37.07 30.27
N GLU A 41 26.13 38.22 30.48
CA GLU A 41 26.64 38.58 31.80
C GLU A 41 25.48 38.69 32.80
N GLY A 42 25.65 38.07 33.97
CA GLY A 42 24.60 37.98 34.99
C GLY A 42 23.67 36.77 34.84
N SER A 43 23.93 35.87 33.88
CA SER A 43 23.14 34.64 33.73
C SER A 43 23.04 33.82 35.02
N SER A 44 21.85 33.32 35.28
CA SER A 44 21.53 32.51 36.46
C SER A 44 22.28 31.18 36.45
N LEU A 45 22.34 30.51 37.61
CA LEU A 45 22.93 29.18 37.68
C LEU A 45 22.19 28.18 36.77
N GLU A 46 20.86 28.28 36.69
CA GLU A 46 20.03 27.41 35.86
C GLU A 46 20.30 27.60 34.35
N GLU A 47 20.51 28.85 33.91
CA GLU A 47 20.87 29.16 32.53
C GLU A 47 22.24 28.58 32.16
N ARG A 48 23.22 28.69 33.07
CA ARG A 48 24.55 28.09 32.90
C ARG A 48 24.49 26.57 32.78
N LEU A 49 23.76 25.91 33.69
CA LEU A 49 23.56 24.46 33.65
C LEU A 49 22.88 24.00 32.36
N THR A 50 21.89 24.77 31.88
CA THR A 50 21.20 24.48 30.62
C THR A 50 22.14 24.61 29.43
N PHE A 51 23.00 25.63 29.42
CA PHE A 51 24.00 25.85 28.39
C PHE A 51 25.06 24.73 28.38
N ASP A 52 25.62 24.38 29.53
CA ASP A 52 26.62 23.30 29.63
C ASP A 52 26.03 21.95 29.19
N LYS A 53 24.80 21.66 29.62
CA LYS A 53 24.05 20.47 29.19
C LYS A 53 23.90 20.43 27.67
N TRP A 54 23.62 21.56 27.04
CA TRP A 54 23.49 21.63 25.58
C TRP A 54 24.79 21.22 24.87
N TYR A 55 25.94 21.70 25.34
CA TYR A 55 27.24 21.34 24.76
C TYR A 55 27.57 19.86 25.00
N GLU A 56 27.21 19.31 26.16
CA GLU A 56 27.32 17.88 26.42
C GLU A 56 26.46 17.05 25.47
N ASP A 57 25.19 17.42 25.31
CA ASP A 57 24.26 16.73 24.42
C ASP A 57 24.70 16.85 22.96
N ASN A 58 25.21 18.02 22.52
CA ASN A 58 25.82 18.17 21.19
C ASN A 58 26.99 17.20 20.98
N ARG A 59 27.91 17.06 21.95
CA ARG A 59 29.03 16.10 21.86
C ARG A 59 28.55 14.65 21.79
N LYS A 60 27.53 14.29 22.58
CA LYS A 60 26.94 12.94 22.58
C LYS A 60 26.26 12.64 21.23
N VAL A 61 25.37 13.53 20.78
CA VAL A 61 24.65 13.38 19.51
C VAL A 61 25.61 13.33 18.33
N ARG A 62 26.63 14.19 18.30
CA ARG A 62 27.69 14.13 17.28
C ARG A 62 28.37 12.76 17.25
N SER A 63 28.70 12.20 18.41
CA SER A 63 29.33 10.89 18.52
C SER A 63 28.41 9.78 17.99
N ILE A 64 27.12 9.83 18.32
CA ILE A 64 26.10 8.89 17.80
C ILE A 64 26.02 8.99 16.27
N ILE A 65 25.90 10.21 15.74
CA ILE A 65 25.84 10.47 14.29
C ILE A 65 27.07 9.86 13.61
N LEU A 66 28.29 10.20 14.04
CA LEU A 66 29.52 9.70 13.43
C LEU A 66 29.66 8.17 13.53
N ALA A 67 29.30 7.57 14.68
CA ALA A 67 29.35 6.13 14.87
C ALA A 67 28.35 5.37 13.98
N SER A 68 27.21 6.01 13.67
CA SER A 68 26.16 5.44 12.83
C SER A 68 26.49 5.48 11.33
N MET A 69 27.63 6.04 10.93
CA MET A 69 28.08 6.12 9.54
C MET A 69 29.07 5.03 9.16
N THR A 70 29.17 4.76 7.86
CA THR A 70 30.32 4.05 7.29
C THR A 70 31.61 4.88 7.44
N ASN A 71 32.75 4.22 7.58
CA ASN A 71 34.04 4.90 7.80
C ASN A 71 34.39 5.93 6.70
N LYS A 72 33.99 5.65 5.45
CA LYS A 72 34.21 6.55 4.31
C LYS A 72 33.44 7.87 4.46
N ILE A 73 32.21 7.81 4.96
CA ILE A 73 31.37 9.00 5.16
C ILE A 73 31.77 9.70 6.46
N GLN A 74 32.00 8.95 7.53
CA GLN A 74 32.42 9.49 8.82
C GLN A 74 33.62 10.44 8.70
N LYS A 75 34.65 10.07 7.94
CA LYS A 75 35.85 10.91 7.67
C LYS A 75 35.57 12.26 7.00
N GLN A 76 34.39 12.44 6.40
CA GLN A 76 34.01 13.71 5.76
C GLN A 76 33.40 14.70 6.76
N TYR A 77 32.96 14.21 7.92
CA TYR A 77 32.20 14.97 8.93
C TYR A 77 32.89 14.99 10.30
N ASP A 78 33.92 14.16 10.53
CA ASP A 78 34.60 14.02 11.82
C ASP A 78 35.29 15.30 12.35
N ARG A 79 35.62 16.24 11.47
CA ARG A 79 36.19 17.56 11.86
C ARG A 79 35.15 18.61 12.22
N LEU A 80 33.87 18.39 11.94
CA LEU A 80 32.81 19.33 12.28
C LEU A 80 32.40 19.10 13.74
N GLU A 81 32.37 20.17 14.54
CA GLU A 81 32.10 20.08 15.99
C GLU A 81 30.62 20.23 16.33
N ASP A 82 29.87 20.95 15.51
CA ASP A 82 28.46 21.23 15.72
C ASP A 82 27.56 20.28 14.91
N VAL A 83 26.55 19.74 15.57
CA VAL A 83 25.59 18.82 14.94
C VAL A 83 24.80 19.52 13.83
N SER A 84 24.46 20.81 14.01
CA SER A 84 23.69 21.57 13.04
C SER A 84 24.37 21.64 11.66
N SER A 85 25.68 21.91 11.60
CA SER A 85 26.44 21.95 10.34
C SER A 85 26.59 20.57 9.72
N ILE A 86 26.77 19.52 10.52
CA ILE A 86 26.77 18.14 10.01
C ILE A 86 25.43 17.84 9.33
N MET A 87 24.33 18.08 10.02
CA MET A 87 22.98 17.80 9.54
C MET A 87 22.64 18.61 8.29
N LEU A 88 22.98 19.90 8.26
CA LEU A 88 22.77 20.78 7.11
C LEU A 88 23.50 20.25 5.88
N ARG A 89 24.82 20.01 6.00
CA ARG A 89 25.63 19.52 4.87
C ARG A 89 25.19 18.15 4.39
N MET A 90 24.78 17.26 5.30
CA MET A 90 24.23 15.97 4.91
C MET A 90 22.91 16.11 4.15
N LYS A 91 22.03 17.01 4.59
CA LYS A 91 20.76 17.28 3.92
C LYS A 91 20.99 17.77 2.49
N GLU A 92 21.93 18.69 2.29
CA GLU A 92 22.27 19.24 0.96
C GLU A 92 22.81 18.17 -0.01
N VAL A 93 23.59 17.21 0.50
CA VAL A 93 24.26 16.20 -0.35
C VAL A 93 23.39 14.97 -0.58
N TYR A 94 22.64 14.53 0.42
CA TYR A 94 21.99 13.21 0.42
C TYR A 94 20.47 13.24 0.55
N ALA A 95 19.87 14.35 0.97
CA ALA A 95 18.41 14.41 1.02
C ALA A 95 17.83 14.52 -0.39
N VAL A 96 16.76 13.78 -0.61
CA VAL A 96 15.95 13.95 -1.81
C VAL A 96 15.11 15.21 -1.63
N PRO A 97 15.10 16.15 -2.59
CA PRO A 97 14.28 17.36 -2.48
C PRO A 97 12.80 17.03 -2.33
N ASP A 98 12.11 17.73 -1.42
CA ASP A 98 10.67 17.54 -1.18
C ASP A 98 9.85 17.70 -2.47
N GLN A 99 10.27 18.57 -3.39
CA GLN A 99 9.65 18.72 -4.71
C GLN A 99 9.65 17.42 -5.52
N TYR A 100 10.76 16.69 -5.51
CA TYR A 100 10.87 15.41 -6.21
C TYR A 100 10.07 14.32 -5.49
N ILE A 101 10.12 14.28 -4.15
CA ILE A 101 9.32 13.34 -3.35
C ILE A 101 7.83 13.55 -3.64
N ARG A 102 7.38 14.81 -3.68
CA ARG A 102 6.01 15.19 -4.04
C ARG A 102 5.67 14.74 -5.45
N TYR A 103 6.53 15.03 -6.44
CA TYR A 103 6.33 14.56 -7.82
C TYR A 103 6.13 13.03 -7.89
N VAL A 104 6.97 12.25 -7.22
CA VAL A 104 6.86 10.78 -7.18
C VAL A 104 5.57 10.33 -6.50
N ALA A 105 5.21 10.94 -5.36
CA ALA A 105 3.98 10.62 -4.63
C ALA A 105 2.73 10.96 -5.46
N THR A 106 2.70 12.13 -6.11
CA THR A 106 1.63 12.56 -7.01
C THR A 106 1.49 11.58 -8.18
N LYS A 107 2.60 11.23 -8.84
CA LYS A 107 2.60 10.25 -9.93
C LYS A 107 2.06 8.89 -9.48
N ALA A 108 2.47 8.43 -8.30
CA ALA A 108 1.98 7.18 -7.73
C ALA A 108 0.49 7.25 -7.38
N PHE A 109 0.01 8.36 -6.82
CA PHE A 109 -1.38 8.55 -6.44
C PHE A 109 -2.31 8.50 -7.66
N PHE A 110 -2.05 9.30 -8.69
CA PHE A 110 -2.88 9.31 -9.91
C PHE A 110 -2.72 8.04 -10.76
N GLY A 111 -1.58 7.36 -10.68
CA GLY A 111 -1.28 6.17 -11.47
C GLY A 111 -1.66 4.84 -10.81
N THR A 112 -1.99 4.82 -9.52
CA THR A 112 -2.33 3.57 -8.81
C THR A 112 -3.76 3.16 -9.19
N LYS A 113 -3.91 1.91 -9.63
CA LYS A 113 -5.18 1.28 -9.97
C LYS A 113 -5.28 -0.07 -9.25
N MET A 114 -6.48 -0.39 -8.78
CA MET A 114 -6.80 -1.67 -8.18
C MET A 114 -7.09 -2.69 -9.29
N ALA A 115 -6.56 -3.90 -9.15
CA ALA A 115 -6.87 -4.98 -10.07
C ALA A 115 -8.21 -5.64 -9.71
N GLU A 116 -8.91 -6.15 -10.72
CA GLU A 116 -10.15 -6.90 -10.54
C GLU A 116 -9.95 -8.10 -9.59
N GLY A 117 -10.82 -8.25 -8.59
CA GLY A 117 -10.75 -9.33 -7.60
C GLY A 117 -9.61 -9.23 -6.57
N SER A 118 -8.83 -8.14 -6.55
CA SER A 118 -7.87 -7.87 -5.49
C SER A 118 -8.53 -7.24 -4.26
N SER A 119 -7.87 -7.29 -3.10
CA SER A 119 -8.43 -6.78 -1.84
C SER A 119 -8.55 -5.26 -1.84
N VAL A 120 -9.77 -4.76 -1.67
CA VAL A 120 -10.06 -3.34 -1.44
C VAL A 120 -9.30 -2.83 -0.23
N GLN A 121 -9.34 -3.54 0.89
CA GLN A 121 -8.67 -3.10 2.11
C GLN A 121 -7.17 -2.84 1.88
N SER A 122 -6.47 -3.74 1.18
CA SER A 122 -5.05 -3.56 0.88
C SER A 122 -4.80 -2.36 -0.06
N HIS A 123 -5.70 -2.14 -1.02
CA HIS A 123 -5.61 -1.03 -1.96
C HIS A 123 -5.89 0.31 -1.28
N GLU A 124 -6.93 0.40 -0.47
CA GLU A 124 -7.32 1.63 0.24
C GLU A 124 -6.26 2.06 1.27
N VAL A 125 -5.63 1.13 1.99
CA VAL A 125 -4.50 1.46 2.88
C VAL A 125 -3.35 2.09 2.10
N LYS A 126 -3.07 1.57 0.89
CA LYS A 126 -2.04 2.15 0.02
C LYS A 126 -2.46 3.55 -0.47
N MET A 127 -3.71 3.75 -0.89
CA MET A 127 -4.21 5.05 -1.32
C MET A 127 -4.17 6.07 -0.18
N LEU A 128 -4.61 5.70 1.03
CA LEU A 128 -4.54 6.54 2.23
C LEU A 128 -3.10 6.97 2.53
N SER A 129 -2.15 6.04 2.48
CA SER A 129 -0.73 6.37 2.71
C SER A 129 -0.16 7.38 1.69
N LEU A 130 -0.71 7.40 0.46
CA LEU A 130 -0.33 8.37 -0.57
C LEU A 130 -0.98 9.73 -0.32
N VAL A 131 -2.23 9.75 0.16
CA VAL A 131 -2.92 10.98 0.59
C VAL A 131 -2.15 11.65 1.73
N GLU A 132 -1.91 10.93 2.83
CA GLU A 132 -1.20 11.44 4.00
C GLU A 132 0.17 12.02 3.60
N LYS A 133 0.90 11.29 2.74
CA LYS A 133 2.19 11.75 2.22
C LYS A 133 2.08 13.04 1.39
N LEU A 134 1.01 13.22 0.63
CA LEU A 134 0.79 14.44 -0.16
C LEU A 134 0.36 15.62 0.72
N GLU A 135 -0.39 15.36 1.79
CA GLU A 135 -0.75 16.36 2.81
C GLU A 135 0.49 16.84 3.58
N ASP A 136 1.35 15.92 4.03
CA ASP A 136 2.63 16.23 4.69
C ASP A 136 3.53 17.13 3.82
N LEU A 137 3.53 16.86 2.52
CA LEU A 137 4.29 17.62 1.51
C LEU A 137 3.56 18.90 1.04
N LYS A 138 2.41 19.22 1.65
CA LYS A 138 1.57 20.38 1.33
C LYS A 138 1.30 20.50 -0.16
N ALA A 139 0.89 19.40 -0.79
CA ALA A 139 0.66 19.33 -2.23
C ALA A 139 -0.48 20.25 -2.72
N GLY A 140 -1.34 20.72 -1.81
CA GLY A 140 -2.40 21.68 -2.12
C GLY A 140 -3.61 21.09 -2.85
N LEU A 141 -3.80 19.77 -2.78
CA LEU A 141 -5.00 19.11 -3.28
C LEU A 141 -6.13 19.24 -2.27
N ASN A 142 -7.36 19.43 -2.75
CA ASN A 142 -8.54 19.44 -1.90
C ASN A 142 -9.04 18.00 -1.65
N ASN A 143 -9.86 17.83 -0.62
CA ASN A 143 -10.42 16.54 -0.23
C ASN A 143 -11.19 15.86 -1.38
N ASP A 144 -11.93 16.65 -2.16
CA ASP A 144 -12.71 16.14 -3.30
C ASP A 144 -11.81 15.51 -4.37
N THR A 145 -10.66 16.13 -4.68
CA THR A 145 -9.70 15.55 -5.64
C THR A 145 -9.17 14.21 -5.13
N TYR A 146 -8.91 14.08 -3.82
CA TYR A 146 -8.46 12.80 -3.27
C TYR A 146 -9.54 11.72 -3.42
N ILE A 147 -10.79 12.05 -3.10
CA ILE A 147 -11.94 11.15 -3.24
C ILE A 147 -12.13 10.74 -4.69
N ASP A 148 -12.14 11.69 -5.62
CA ASP A 148 -12.32 11.42 -7.04
C ASP A 148 -11.23 10.46 -7.57
N VAL A 149 -9.97 10.66 -7.17
CA VAL A 149 -8.87 9.79 -7.60
C VAL A 149 -8.97 8.40 -6.98
N ILE A 150 -9.38 8.30 -5.70
CA ILE A 150 -9.63 7.01 -5.03
C ILE A 150 -10.73 6.26 -5.77
N LEU A 151 -11.88 6.89 -6.02
CA LEU A 151 -12.99 6.26 -6.75
C LEU A 151 -12.56 5.84 -8.17
N GLN A 152 -11.82 6.69 -8.89
CA GLN A 152 -11.27 6.37 -10.22
C GLN A 152 -10.21 5.27 -10.20
N SER A 153 -9.64 4.93 -9.04
CA SER A 153 -8.63 3.88 -8.92
C SER A 153 -9.23 2.49 -8.84
N LEU A 154 -10.53 2.38 -8.54
CA LEU A 154 -11.26 1.12 -8.42
C LEU A 154 -11.52 0.49 -9.80
N PRO A 155 -11.70 -0.83 -9.87
CA PRO A 155 -12.03 -1.51 -11.11
C PRO A 155 -13.53 -1.39 -11.43
N PRO A 156 -13.95 -1.69 -12.68
CA PRO A 156 -15.35 -1.50 -13.12
C PRO A 156 -16.41 -2.24 -12.30
N SER A 157 -16.06 -3.32 -11.60
CA SER A 157 -17.00 -4.01 -10.69
C SER A 157 -17.51 -3.12 -9.54
N TYR A 158 -16.85 -2.00 -9.26
CA TYR A 158 -17.25 -1.02 -8.24
C TYR A 158 -18.08 0.13 -8.81
N ASP A 159 -18.39 0.16 -10.11
CA ASP A 159 -19.27 1.17 -10.73
C ASP A 159 -20.60 1.35 -9.97
N PRO A 160 -21.30 0.29 -9.48
CA PRO A 160 -22.52 0.46 -8.70
C PRO A 160 -22.28 1.24 -7.39
N PHE A 161 -21.13 1.03 -6.73
CA PHE A 161 -20.76 1.80 -5.55
C PHE A 161 -20.50 3.27 -5.90
N ILE A 162 -19.77 3.54 -6.99
CA ILE A 162 -19.42 4.89 -7.44
C ILE A 162 -20.68 5.69 -7.77
N VAL A 163 -21.59 5.12 -8.57
CA VAL A 163 -22.87 5.77 -8.90
C VAL A 163 -23.66 6.07 -7.63
N ASN A 164 -23.77 5.10 -6.72
CA ASN A 164 -24.46 5.30 -5.45
C ASN A 164 -23.78 6.36 -4.56
N HIS A 165 -22.45 6.45 -4.59
CA HIS A 165 -21.71 7.48 -3.85
C HIS A 165 -22.12 8.89 -4.30
N TYR A 166 -22.06 9.17 -5.61
CA TYR A 166 -22.41 10.48 -6.16
C TYR A 166 -23.91 10.81 -6.03
N MET A 167 -24.79 9.80 -6.09
CA MET A 167 -26.25 10.02 -5.97
C MET A 167 -26.69 10.37 -4.54
N ASN A 168 -25.97 9.91 -3.53
CA ASN A 168 -26.36 10.14 -2.14
C ASN A 168 -25.83 11.46 -1.55
N GLY A 169 -24.99 12.22 -2.28
CA GLY A 169 -24.65 13.62 -1.97
C GLY A 169 -24.07 13.88 -0.57
N LEU A 170 -23.55 12.86 0.11
CA LEU A 170 -22.95 13.01 1.43
C LEU A 170 -21.52 13.52 1.26
N GLU A 171 -21.24 14.73 1.77
CA GLU A 171 -19.86 15.13 2.06
C GLU A 171 -19.25 14.07 2.99
N LYS A 172 -18.21 13.42 2.50
CA LYS A 172 -17.57 12.30 3.18
C LYS A 172 -16.08 12.59 3.29
N SER A 173 -15.53 12.31 4.44
CA SER A 173 -14.08 12.22 4.61
C SER A 173 -13.53 11.00 3.84
N ILE A 174 -12.24 11.03 3.54
CA ILE A 174 -11.54 9.88 2.93
C ILE A 174 -11.66 8.63 3.81
N HIS A 175 -11.60 8.79 5.14
CA HIS A 175 -11.76 7.67 6.06
C HIS A 175 -13.15 7.02 5.97
N GLU A 176 -14.22 7.83 5.90
CA GLU A 176 -15.58 7.31 5.73
C GLU A 176 -15.75 6.61 4.38
N LEU A 177 -15.18 7.16 3.31
CA LEU A 177 -15.13 6.52 1.99
C LEU A 177 -14.53 5.12 2.07
N ILE A 178 -13.35 4.99 2.68
CA ILE A 178 -12.64 3.72 2.82
C ILE A 178 -13.47 2.71 3.62
N ILE A 179 -14.10 3.13 4.73
CA ILE A 179 -14.95 2.25 5.54
C ILE A 179 -16.11 1.69 4.71
N MET A 180 -16.79 2.54 3.92
CA MET A 180 -17.89 2.09 3.07
C MET A 180 -17.43 1.16 1.96
N LEU A 181 -16.27 1.42 1.35
CA LEU A 181 -15.70 0.54 0.32
C LEU A 181 -15.41 -0.86 0.86
N VAL A 182 -14.82 -0.95 2.05
CA VAL A 182 -14.55 -2.24 2.72
C VAL A 182 -15.87 -2.96 3.10
N GLN A 183 -16.88 -2.23 3.56
CA GLN A 183 -18.20 -2.81 3.82
C GLN A 183 -18.89 -3.31 2.54
N TYR A 184 -18.75 -2.57 1.44
CA TYR A 184 -19.27 -2.96 0.13
C TYR A 184 -18.62 -4.25 -0.38
N GLU A 185 -17.29 -4.38 -0.27
CA GLU A 185 -16.57 -5.62 -0.60
C GLU A 185 -17.09 -6.81 0.24
N ALA A 186 -17.26 -6.62 1.54
CA ALA A 186 -17.71 -7.67 2.44
C ALA A 186 -19.16 -8.14 2.18
N THR A 187 -20.01 -7.29 1.60
CA THR A 187 -21.42 -7.61 1.32
C THR A 187 -21.62 -8.21 -0.08
N THR A 188 -20.83 -7.77 -1.06
CA THR A 188 -20.89 -8.27 -2.45
C THR A 188 -20.19 -9.62 -2.63
N HIS A 189 -19.03 -9.82 -2.00
CA HIS A 189 -18.26 -11.08 -2.10
C HIS A 189 -18.78 -12.21 -1.19
N LYS A 190 -19.80 -11.96 -0.36
CA LYS A 190 -20.51 -13.00 0.41
C LYS A 190 -21.65 -13.68 -0.34
N SER A 191 -21.93 -13.29 -1.58
CA SER A 191 -22.99 -13.88 -2.39
C SER A 191 -22.44 -14.75 -3.53
N GLY A 192 -21.92 -15.93 -3.18
CA GLY A 192 -21.98 -17.06 -4.12
C GLY A 192 -23.47 -17.38 -4.39
N PRO A 193 -23.86 -17.79 -5.60
CA PRO A 193 -25.27 -17.97 -5.94
C PRO A 193 -25.84 -19.17 -5.18
N THR A 194 -26.47 -18.92 -4.03
CA THR A 194 -27.41 -19.87 -3.45
C THR A 194 -28.66 -19.84 -4.33
N VAL A 195 -28.69 -20.73 -5.33
CA VAL A 195 -29.93 -21.08 -6.02
C VAL A 195 -30.86 -21.73 -4.99
N LEU A 196 -31.63 -20.92 -4.27
CA LEU A 196 -32.82 -21.41 -3.58
C LEU A 196 -33.92 -21.50 -4.62
N ILE A 197 -34.07 -22.72 -5.15
CA ILE A 197 -35.23 -23.17 -5.89
C ILE A 197 -36.47 -22.75 -5.09
N GLY A 198 -37.30 -21.90 -5.69
CA GLY A 198 -38.57 -21.50 -5.11
C GLY A 198 -39.50 -22.71 -4.99
N GLU A 199 -39.77 -23.15 -3.78
CA GLU A 199 -40.92 -24.00 -3.51
C GLU A 199 -42.15 -23.09 -3.34
N ALA A 200 -42.90 -22.96 -4.43
CA ALA A 200 -44.23 -22.39 -4.41
C ALA A 200 -45.13 -23.23 -3.50
N SER A 201 -45.49 -22.67 -2.34
CA SER A 201 -46.52 -23.20 -1.46
C SER A 201 -47.88 -23.08 -2.15
N THR A 202 -48.46 -24.20 -2.58
CA THR A 202 -49.88 -24.30 -2.89
C THR A 202 -50.55 -25.31 -1.98
N SER A 203 -51.78 -24.97 -1.63
CA SER A 203 -52.53 -25.34 -0.43
C SER A 203 -52.97 -26.81 -0.35
N LYS A 204 -53.00 -27.33 0.89
CA LYS A 204 -53.65 -28.59 1.24
C LYS A 204 -55.16 -28.54 0.93
N ALA A 205 -55.64 -29.51 0.16
CA ALA A 205 -57.03 -29.95 0.17
C ALA A 205 -57.11 -31.46 0.48
N LYS A 206 -58.07 -31.81 1.33
CA LYS A 206 -58.28 -33.11 1.99
C LYS A 206 -58.93 -34.12 1.03
N GLY A 207 -58.63 -35.40 1.24
CA GLY A 207 -58.86 -36.48 0.27
C GLY A 207 -60.29 -37.02 0.11
N LYS A 208 -60.42 -37.98 -0.81
CA LYS A 208 -61.06 -39.32 -0.69
C LYS A 208 -61.29 -39.89 -2.11
N GLY A 209 -60.92 -41.16 -2.36
CA GLY A 209 -61.45 -41.86 -3.55
C GLY A 209 -60.59 -42.98 -4.14
N ALA A 210 -60.65 -44.16 -3.53
CA ALA A 210 -60.72 -45.50 -4.14
C ALA A 210 -60.00 -45.88 -5.46
N ARG A 211 -59.16 -46.92 -5.30
CA ARG A 211 -59.12 -48.22 -6.05
C ARG A 211 -58.50 -48.30 -7.47
N HIS A 212 -57.37 -49.01 -7.50
CA HIS A 212 -57.10 -50.26 -8.25
C HIS A 212 -56.99 -50.24 -9.78
N TRP A 213 -55.78 -50.50 -10.31
CA TRP A 213 -55.53 -51.64 -11.21
C TRP A 213 -54.04 -51.99 -11.26
N LYS A 214 -53.73 -53.29 -11.22
CA LYS A 214 -52.39 -53.87 -11.23
C LYS A 214 -52.24 -54.72 -12.50
N ARG A 215 -51.02 -54.74 -13.07
CA ARG A 215 -50.29 -55.84 -13.79
C ARG A 215 -49.61 -55.31 -15.06
N LYS A 216 -48.27 -55.35 -15.15
CA LYS A 216 -47.39 -56.45 -15.64
C LYS A 216 -47.77 -56.87 -17.07
N LYS A 217 -46.87 -56.94 -18.06
CA LYS A 217 -45.64 -57.79 -18.10
C LYS A 217 -44.98 -57.65 -19.50
N GLY A 218 -43.68 -57.98 -19.60
CA GLY A 218 -43.01 -58.42 -20.85
C GLY A 218 -41.76 -57.60 -21.18
N LYS A 219 -40.53 -57.96 -20.81
CA LYS A 219 -39.61 -59.04 -21.29
C LYS A 219 -39.37 -59.06 -22.81
N GLY A 220 -38.13 -58.81 -23.22
CA GLY A 220 -37.60 -59.12 -24.54
C GLY A 220 -36.18 -58.57 -24.76
N THR A 221 -35.19 -59.46 -24.70
CA THR A 221 -33.74 -59.26 -24.81
C THR A 221 -33.20 -59.43 -26.25
N ALA A 222 -31.92 -59.05 -26.42
CA ALA A 222 -30.94 -59.37 -27.48
C ALA A 222 -30.75 -58.26 -28.55
N VAL A 223 -29.60 -57.57 -28.71
CA VAL A 223 -28.16 -57.90 -28.88
C VAL A 223 -27.73 -57.96 -30.36
N THR A 224 -26.58 -57.29 -30.63
CA THR A 224 -25.72 -57.27 -31.84
C THR A 224 -26.21 -56.37 -33.00
N THR A 225 -25.43 -55.50 -33.66
CA THR A 225 -24.03 -55.62 -34.13
C THR A 225 -23.46 -54.24 -34.53
N THR A 226 -22.19 -54.02 -34.17
CA THR A 226 -21.08 -53.31 -34.86
C THR A 226 -21.38 -52.23 -35.90
N THR A 227 -20.77 -51.04 -35.74
CA THR A 227 -19.93 -50.43 -36.80
C THR A 227 -18.99 -49.35 -36.26
N SER A 228 -17.74 -49.52 -36.66
CA SER A 228 -16.58 -48.64 -36.47
C SER A 228 -16.60 -47.46 -37.45
N ARG A 229 -16.04 -46.32 -37.03
CA ARG A 229 -15.15 -45.40 -37.79
C ARG A 229 -14.81 -44.20 -36.90
N ARG A 230 -13.63 -44.16 -36.27
CA ARG A 230 -12.31 -43.74 -36.79
C ARG A 230 -12.31 -42.27 -37.26
N CYS A 231 -11.72 -41.45 -36.40
CA CYS A 231 -11.34 -40.06 -36.59
C CYS A 231 -10.01 -40.00 -37.37
N SER A 232 -9.94 -39.20 -38.44
CA SER A 232 -8.69 -38.74 -39.07
C SER A 232 -8.99 -37.79 -40.21
N CYS A 233 -8.44 -36.57 -40.18
CA CYS A 233 -7.81 -35.89 -41.33
C CYS A 233 -7.26 -34.50 -40.92
N CYS A 234 -5.93 -34.35 -40.86
CA CYS A 234 -5.18 -33.18 -41.34
C CYS A 234 -3.75 -33.65 -41.68
N PRO A 235 -3.25 -33.46 -42.92
CA PRO A 235 -1.95 -33.96 -43.32
C PRO A 235 -0.81 -32.98 -42.97
N LYS A 236 0.33 -33.54 -42.55
CA LYS A 236 1.64 -32.88 -42.60
C LYS A 236 2.24 -33.10 -43.98
N GLY A 237 2.69 -32.03 -44.63
CA GLY A 237 3.57 -32.05 -45.80
C GLY A 237 4.84 -31.25 -45.51
N ASN A 238 5.98 -31.96 -45.52
CA ASN A 238 7.34 -31.45 -45.34
C ASN A 238 7.87 -30.73 -46.59
N GLY A 239 8.76 -29.76 -46.39
CA GLY A 239 9.71 -29.30 -47.41
C GLY A 239 11.05 -28.94 -46.76
N LYS A 240 12.07 -29.80 -46.93
CA LYS A 240 13.47 -29.51 -46.61
C LYS A 240 14.15 -28.84 -47.81
N GLY A 241 14.93 -27.80 -47.55
CA GLY A 241 15.96 -27.26 -48.46
C GLY A 241 17.14 -26.76 -47.63
N LYS A 242 18.35 -27.18 -47.98
CA LYS A 242 19.63 -27.04 -47.25
C LYS A 242 20.55 -26.08 -48.04
N VAL A 243 21.69 -25.72 -47.42
CA VAL A 243 22.91 -25.07 -47.96
C VAL A 243 22.87 -23.53 -47.88
N GLY A 244 23.86 -22.77 -47.40
CA GLY A 244 25.23 -22.92 -46.91
C GLY A 244 25.83 -21.50 -46.93
N GLY A 245 26.49 -21.01 -45.88
CA GLY A 245 27.96 -20.91 -45.85
C GLY A 245 28.44 -19.44 -45.90
N SER A 246 29.51 -19.18 -45.13
CA SER A 246 30.27 -17.94 -44.89
C SER A 246 29.70 -16.94 -43.88
#